data_AF-A0A1V5VWP5-F1
#
_entry.id   AF-A0A1V5VWP5-F1
#
_cell.length_a   1.000
_cell.length_b   1.000
_cell.length_c   1.000
_cell.angle_alpha   90.00
_cell.angle_beta   90.00
_cell.angle_gamma   90.00
#
_symmetry.space_group_name_H-M   'P 1'
#
loop_
_entity.id
_entity.type
_entity.pdbx_description
1 polymer ?
#
loop_
_entity_poly.entity_id
_entity_poly.type
_entity_poly.pdbx_seq_one_letter_code
_entity_poly.pdbx_strand_id
1 'polypeptide(L)'
;MGMMISNTCDAENREYIIFCPCFTVDEFKELKIDNIVSNTYYNLFYLPIKPSIEDNIVVNFSITTSISRERILENIDKNIINKCFSLNQFGYYYFIAKLTIHFMRPEDIQVQSSRTPSLTR
;
A
#
# COMPACT_ATOMS: atom_id res chain seq x y z
N MET A 1 11.53 -1.14 -4.60
CA MET A 1 10.91 -2.40 -4.12
C MET A 1 9.40 -2.26 -4.27
N GLY A 2 8.62 -3.34 -4.32
CA GLY A 2 7.16 -3.25 -4.45
C GLY A 2 6.44 -4.33 -3.65
N MET A 3 5.26 -3.99 -3.13
CA MET A 3 4.35 -4.91 -2.46
C MET A 3 3.26 -5.32 -3.44
N MET A 4 3.11 -6.62 -3.67
CA MET A 4 1.97 -7.16 -4.40
C MET A 4 0.70 -6.97 -3.57
N ILE A 5 -0.32 -6.34 -4.14
CA ILE A 5 -1.63 -6.14 -3.47
C ILE A 5 -2.75 -6.98 -4.09
N SER A 6 -2.55 -7.51 -5.31
CA SER A 6 -3.43 -8.57 -5.84
C SER A 6 -3.46 -9.76 -4.88
N ASN A 7 -4.64 -10.33 -4.65
CA ASN A 7 -4.76 -11.58 -3.93
C ASN A 7 -4.12 -12.73 -4.75
N THR A 8 -3.82 -13.85 -4.09
CA THR A 8 -3.12 -14.99 -4.71
C THR A 8 -3.89 -15.60 -5.87
N CYS A 9 -5.23 -15.68 -5.77
CA CYS A 9 -6.07 -16.19 -6.85
C CYS A 9 -5.99 -15.31 -8.10
N ASP A 10 -6.07 -13.99 -7.95
CA ASP A 10 -5.90 -13.06 -9.06
C ASP A 10 -4.46 -13.09 -9.60
N ALA A 11 -3.45 -13.22 -8.74
CA ALA A 11 -2.06 -13.31 -9.17
C ALA A 11 -1.78 -14.55 -10.04
N GLU A 12 -2.52 -15.65 -9.85
CA GLU A 12 -2.41 -16.87 -10.66
C GLU A 12 -3.24 -16.80 -11.94
N ASN A 13 -4.42 -16.17 -11.88
CA ASN A 13 -5.41 -16.25 -12.95
C ASN A 13 -5.45 -15.01 -13.86
N ARG A 14 -4.95 -13.86 -13.41
CA ARG A 14 -4.98 -12.59 -14.18
C ARG A 14 -3.66 -12.31 -14.89
N GLU A 15 -3.76 -11.82 -16.12
CA GLU A 15 -2.59 -11.44 -16.94
C GLU A 15 -1.76 -10.33 -16.29
N TYR A 16 -2.41 -9.46 -15.50
CA TYR A 16 -1.74 -8.38 -14.80
C TYR A 16 -1.93 -8.48 -13.29
N ILE A 17 -0.87 -8.14 -12.57
CA ILE A 17 -0.79 -8.15 -11.11
C ILE A 17 -0.58 -6.72 -10.63
N ILE A 18 -1.26 -6.34 -9.56
CA ILE A 18 -1.23 -5.00 -9.00
C ILE A 18 -0.19 -4.94 -7.88
N PHE A 19 0.65 -3.91 -7.93
CA PHE A 19 1.66 -3.59 -6.95
C PHE A 19 1.52 -2.15 -6.44
N CYS A 20 1.95 -1.92 -5.21
CA CYS A 20 2.26 -0.60 -4.68
C CYS A 20 3.77 -0.46 -4.49
N PRO A 21 4.36 0.71 -4.76
CA PRO A 21 5.78 0.94 -4.52
C PRO A 21 6.09 0.96 -3.02
N CYS A 22 7.27 0.45 -2.70
CA CYS A 22 7.86 0.48 -1.37
C CYS A 22 9.07 1.40 -1.37
N PHE A 23 9.12 2.26 -0.37
CA PHE A 23 10.19 3.23 -0.11
C PHE A 23 10.77 2.98 1.29
N THR A 24 11.89 3.62 1.61
CA THR A 24 12.40 3.71 2.98
C THR A 24 11.71 4.85 3.73
N VAL A 25 11.86 4.90 5.06
CA VAL A 25 11.33 6.02 5.86
C VAL A 25 12.03 7.33 5.51
N ASP A 26 13.34 7.29 5.21
CA ASP A 26 14.13 8.47 4.84
C ASP A 26 13.62 9.18 3.57
N GLU A 27 13.04 8.42 2.63
CA GLU A 27 12.40 8.98 1.43
C GLU A 27 11.18 9.86 1.76
N PHE A 28 10.67 9.80 2.99
CA PHE A 28 9.58 10.63 3.51
C PHE A 28 10.02 11.61 4.61
N LYS A 29 11.29 12.02 4.65
CA LYS A 29 11.84 12.93 5.69
C LYS A 29 11.09 14.26 5.90
N GLU A 30 10.34 14.73 4.89
CA GLU A 30 9.51 15.94 4.98
C GLU A 30 8.21 15.71 5.79
N LEU A 31 7.83 14.45 6.01
CA LEU A 31 6.70 14.08 6.85
C LEU A 31 7.14 13.86 8.29
N LYS A 32 6.20 14.01 9.23
CA LYS A 32 6.42 13.63 10.63
C LYS A 32 6.67 12.11 10.72
N ILE A 33 7.89 11.71 11.06
CA ILE A 33 8.29 10.29 11.17
C ILE A 33 7.42 9.54 12.17
N ASP A 34 7.10 10.14 13.32
CA ASP A 34 6.22 9.53 14.33
C ASP A 34 4.86 9.12 13.75
N ASN A 35 4.33 9.92 12.82
CA ASN A 35 3.07 9.62 12.13
C ASN A 35 3.20 8.46 11.13
N ILE A 36 4.39 8.29 10.51
CA ILE A 36 4.69 7.14 9.65
C ILE A 36 4.77 5.87 10.49
N VAL A 37 5.58 5.89 11.54
CA VAL A 37 5.83 4.71 12.41
C VAL A 37 4.55 4.27 13.12
N SER A 38 3.72 5.23 13.56
CA SER A 38 2.39 4.96 14.13
C SER A 38 1.31 4.68 13.08
N ASN A 39 1.65 4.65 11.79
CA ASN A 39 0.74 4.36 10.67
C ASN A 39 -0.52 5.26 10.63
N THR A 40 -0.39 6.53 11.03
CA THR A 40 -1.51 7.49 11.05
C THR A 40 -1.83 8.06 9.67
N TYR A 41 -0.85 8.16 8.77
CA TYR A 41 -1.10 8.48 7.37
C TYR A 41 -1.92 7.36 6.71
N TYR A 42 -3.07 7.69 6.13
CA TYR A 42 -4.01 6.67 5.63
C TYR A 42 -3.53 5.95 4.39
N ASN A 43 -2.78 6.64 3.54
CA ASN A 43 -2.23 6.11 2.29
C ASN A 43 -0.85 5.47 2.44
N LEU A 44 -0.21 5.57 3.61
CA LEU A 44 1.08 4.96 3.88
C LEU A 44 0.91 3.75 4.80
N PHE A 45 1.77 2.76 4.59
CA PHE A 45 1.80 1.54 5.40
C PHE A 45 3.23 1.19 5.78
N TYR A 46 3.55 1.46 7.04
CA TYR A 46 4.87 1.24 7.62
C TYR A 46 5.04 -0.20 8.11
N LEU A 47 6.17 -0.81 7.73
CA LEU A 47 6.56 -2.17 8.04
C LEU A 47 7.94 -2.18 8.75
N PRO A 48 7.99 -2.48 10.07
CA PRO A 48 9.21 -2.51 10.85
C PRO A 48 10.01 -3.80 10.64
N ILE A 49 10.59 -3.98 9.45
CA ILE A 49 11.31 -5.20 9.04
C ILE A 49 12.84 -5.11 9.17
N LYS A 50 13.38 -3.93 9.48
CA LYS A 50 14.81 -3.64 9.64
C LYS A 50 15.10 -3.10 11.05
N PRO A 51 16.35 -3.26 11.54
CA PRO A 51 16.75 -2.75 12.85
C PRO A 51 16.72 -1.22 12.94
N SER A 52 17.17 -0.51 11.91
CA SER A 52 17.06 0.96 11.86
C SER A 52 15.68 1.40 11.37
N ILE A 53 15.17 2.48 11.96
CA ILE A 53 13.90 3.10 11.54
C ILE A 53 14.03 3.67 10.13
N GLU A 54 15.15 4.30 9.79
CA GLU A 54 15.31 4.95 8.48
C GLU A 54 15.22 3.94 7.33
N ASP A 55 15.73 2.73 7.56
CA ASP A 55 15.77 1.63 6.59
C ASP A 55 14.47 0.83 6.51
N ASN A 56 13.49 1.11 7.39
CA ASN A 56 12.22 0.40 7.38
C ASN A 56 11.40 0.74 6.16
N ILE A 57 10.53 -0.19 5.77
CA ILE A 57 9.75 -0.08 4.54
C ILE A 57 8.47 0.70 4.81
N VAL A 58 8.14 1.60 3.89
CA VAL A 58 6.85 2.26 3.78
C VAL A 58 6.25 1.96 2.42
N VAL A 59 5.09 1.31 2.40
CA VAL A 59 4.31 1.08 1.19
C VAL A 59 3.40 2.29 0.95
N ASN A 60 3.36 2.81 -0.27
CA ASN A 60 2.50 3.93 -0.63
C ASN A 60 1.30 3.46 -1.46
N PHE A 61 0.11 3.43 -0.85
CA PHE A 61 -1.13 2.99 -1.49
C PHE A 61 -1.73 4.02 -2.45
N SER A 62 -1.31 5.29 -2.40
CA SER A 62 -1.73 6.29 -3.38
C SER A 62 -1.20 6.00 -4.79
N ILE A 63 -0.20 5.12 -4.91
CA ILE A 63 0.39 4.73 -6.19
C ILE A 63 0.15 3.23 -6.37
N THR A 64 -0.62 2.90 -7.39
CA THR A 64 -0.88 1.51 -7.80
C THR A 64 -0.41 1.31 -9.23
N THR A 65 0.38 0.27 -9.46
CA THR A 65 0.89 -0.07 -10.77
C THR A 65 0.45 -1.48 -11.14
N SER A 66 -0.05 -1.63 -12.37
CA SER A 66 -0.38 -2.92 -12.96
C SER A 66 0.81 -3.42 -13.78
N ILE A 67 1.28 -4.63 -13.51
CA ILE A 67 2.46 -5.22 -14.15
C ILE A 67 2.08 -6.57 -14.75
N SER A 68 2.55 -6.86 -15.96
CA SER A 68 2.33 -8.16 -16.61
C SER A 68 2.89 -9.30 -15.75
N ARG A 69 2.05 -10.30 -15.47
CA ARG A 69 2.40 -11.52 -14.74
C ARG A 69 3.51 -12.29 -15.45
N GLU A 70 3.41 -12.44 -16.77
CA GLU A 70 4.42 -13.12 -17.58
C GLU A 70 5.80 -12.49 -17.37
N ARG A 71 5.89 -11.15 -17.46
CA ARG A 71 7.15 -10.43 -17.19
C ARG A 71 7.67 -10.65 -15.78
N ILE A 72 6.79 -10.72 -14.77
CA ILE A 72 7.21 -10.98 -13.39
C ILE A 72 7.80 -12.38 -13.28
N LEU A 73 7.08 -13.40 -13.81
CA LEU A 73 7.52 -14.79 -13.77
C LEU A 73 8.84 -15.00 -14.49
N GLU A 74 9.00 -14.45 -15.71
CA GLU A 74 10.26 -14.51 -16.43
C GLU A 74 11.42 -13.89 -15.63
N ASN A 75 11.18 -12.77 -14.96
CA ASN A 75 12.22 -12.10 -14.17
C ASN A 75 12.52 -12.82 -12.85
N ILE A 76 11.56 -13.58 -12.31
CA ILE A 76 11.80 -14.50 -11.19
C ILE A 76 12.70 -15.65 -11.66
N ASP A 77 12.37 -16.28 -12.80
CA ASP A 77 13.16 -17.38 -13.37
C ASP A 77 14.59 -16.93 -13.72
N LYS A 78 14.76 -15.68 -14.17
CA LYS A 78 16.05 -15.03 -14.42
C LYS A 78 16.77 -14.56 -13.15
N ASN A 79 16.20 -14.78 -11.95
CA ASN A 79 16.71 -14.30 -10.65
C ASN A 79 16.87 -12.76 -10.55
N ILE A 80 16.19 -12.00 -11.41
CA ILE A 80 16.18 -10.53 -11.41
C ILE A 80 15.24 -10.01 -10.31
N ILE A 81 14.10 -10.67 -10.13
CA ILE A 81 13.12 -10.34 -9.07
C ILE A 81 13.13 -11.46 -8.05
N ASN A 82 13.20 -11.09 -6.77
CA ASN A 82 13.20 -12.03 -5.66
C ASN A 82 12.11 -11.64 -4.65
N LYS A 83 11.45 -12.65 -4.08
CA LYS A 83 10.51 -12.45 -2.97
C LYS A 83 11.30 -12.15 -1.70
N CYS A 84 11.17 -10.94 -1.15
CA CYS A 84 11.88 -10.57 0.07
C CYS A 84 11.18 -11.10 1.32
N PHE A 85 9.88 -10.84 1.47
CA PHE A 85 9.12 -11.15 2.70
C PHE A 85 7.65 -11.47 2.39
N SER A 86 6.93 -11.95 3.39
CA SER A 86 5.46 -12.05 3.38
C SER A 86 4.91 -11.63 4.72
N LEU A 87 3.72 -11.05 4.71
CA LEU A 87 3.02 -10.72 5.94
C LEU A 87 2.63 -12.01 6.66
N ASN A 88 2.78 -12.01 7.98
CA ASN A 88 2.11 -12.99 8.82
C ASN A 88 0.60 -12.66 8.91
N GLN A 89 -0.16 -13.50 9.58
CA GLN A 89 -1.61 -13.33 9.70
C GLN A 89 -1.99 -11.97 10.33
N PHE A 90 -1.28 -11.53 11.36
CA PHE A 90 -1.52 -10.24 12.00
C PHE A 90 -1.26 -9.08 11.02
N GLY A 91 -0.12 -9.09 10.35
CA GLY A 91 0.25 -8.10 9.36
C GLY A 91 -0.72 -8.07 8.19
N TYR A 92 -1.25 -9.23 7.78
CA TYR A 92 -2.29 -9.32 6.74
C TYR A 92 -3.58 -8.63 7.17
N TYR A 93 -4.12 -8.90 8.37
CA TYR A 93 -5.31 -8.20 8.85
C TYR A 93 -5.08 -6.70 9.00
N TYR A 94 -3.89 -6.31 9.46
CA TYR A 94 -3.53 -4.90 9.57
C TYR A 94 -3.46 -4.20 8.20
N PHE A 95 -2.90 -4.89 7.20
CA PHE A 95 -2.90 -4.45 5.81
C PHE A 95 -4.32 -4.25 5.26
N ILE A 96 -5.22 -5.22 5.46
CA ILE A 96 -6.62 -5.10 5.01
C ILE A 96 -7.32 -3.92 5.69
N ALA A 97 -7.09 -3.71 6.99
CA ALA A 97 -7.63 -2.56 7.72
C ALA A 97 -7.11 -1.23 7.13
N LYS A 98 -5.82 -1.14 6.78
CA LYS A 98 -5.27 0.07 6.15
C LYS A 98 -5.79 0.31 4.75
N LEU A 99 -5.90 -0.72 3.91
CA LEU A 99 -6.53 -0.58 2.59
C LEU A 99 -7.98 -0.11 2.72
N THR A 100 -8.71 -0.66 3.69
CA THR A 100 -10.10 -0.27 3.97
C THR A 100 -10.18 1.21 4.31
N ILE A 101 -9.33 1.70 5.23
CA ILE A 101 -9.31 3.12 5.58
C ILE A 101 -8.85 3.97 4.40
N HIS A 102 -7.85 3.53 3.63
CA HIS A 102 -7.35 4.30 2.49
C HIS A 102 -8.42 4.53 1.42
N PHE A 103 -9.14 3.48 1.02
CA PHE A 103 -10.11 3.54 -0.08
C PHE A 103 -11.52 3.90 0.34
N MET A 104 -11.91 3.60 1.58
CA MET A 104 -13.31 3.70 2.02
C MET A 104 -13.50 4.69 3.18
N ARG A 105 -12.48 5.44 3.60
CA ARG A 105 -12.67 6.51 4.59
C ARG A 105 -13.72 7.51 4.05
N PRO A 106 -14.77 7.82 4.84
CA PRO A 106 -15.73 8.85 4.46
C PRO A 106 -15.03 10.18 4.21
N GLU A 107 -15.46 10.90 3.18
CA GLU A 107 -15.00 12.26 2.93
C GLU A 107 -15.30 13.15 4.16
N ASP A 108 -14.54 14.23 4.32
CA ASP A 108 -14.77 15.20 5.41
C ASP A 108 -16.22 15.73 5.36
N ILE A 109 -16.80 16.03 6.53
CA ILE A 109 -18.14 16.62 6.69
C ILE A 109 -18.30 17.86 5.81
N GLN A 110 -17.23 18.65 5.65
CA GLN A 110 -17.23 19.84 4.78
C GLN A 110 -17.40 19.51 3.29
N VAL A 111 -16.81 18.41 2.82
CA VAL A 111 -16.95 17.97 1.42
C VAL A 111 -18.33 17.35 1.21
N GLN A 112 -18.82 16.58 2.18
CA GLN A 112 -20.17 15.99 2.12
C GLN A 112 -21.27 17.06 2.14
N SER A 113 -21.14 18.10 2.97
CA SER A 113 -22.12 19.19 3.03
C SER A 113 -22.19 19.99 1.74
N SER A 114 -21.07 20.16 1.02
CA SER A 114 -21.05 20.82 -0.29
C SER A 114 -21.84 20.08 -1.39
N ARG A 115 -22.10 18.77 -1.20
CA ARG A 115 -22.82 17.92 -2.16
C ARG A 115 -24.29 17.71 -1.80
N THR A 116 -24.73 18.15 -0.64
CA THR A 116 -26.15 18.12 -0.29
C THR A 116 -26.82 19.24 -1.08
N PRO A 117 -27.67 18.93 -2.08
CA PRO A 117 -28.39 19.97 -2.80
C PRO A 117 -29.19 20.75 -1.77
N SER A 118 -29.19 22.09 -1.84
CA SER A 118 -30.12 22.90 -1.08
C SER A 118 -31.52 22.38 -1.40
N LEU A 119 -32.11 21.59 -0.51
CA LEU A 119 -33.50 21.22 -0.54
C LEU A 119 -34.29 22.50 -0.23
N THR A 120 -34.46 23.33 -1.26
CA THR A 120 -35.48 24.37 -1.29
C THR A 120 -36.83 23.65 -1.33
N ARG A 121 -37.40 23.45 -0.14
CA ARG A 121 -38.83 23.27 0.06
C ARG A 121 -39.47 24.63 0.27
#